data_AF-A0A432H2S9-F1
#
_entry.id   AF-A0A432H2S9-F1
#
_cell.length_a   1.000
_cell.length_b   1.000
_cell.length_c   1.000
_cell.angle_alpha   90.00
_cell.angle_beta   90.00
_cell.angle_gamma   90.00
#
_symmetry.space_group_name_H-M   'P 1'
#
loop_
_entity.id
_entity.type
_entity.pdbx_description
1 polymer ?
#
loop_
_entity_poly.entity_id
_entity_poly.type
_entity_poly.pdbx_seq_one_letter_code
_entity_poly.pdbx_strand_id
1 'polypeptide(L)'
;MEISEFQWHLAEDEAEHQRESEHRALEEANRDLHLFHEFGEAKKTHGAHQSLAYAENRLQDAEAELEQLSTLYEGSELEDGTAELILSRGERQLDQARKSLEQARRDHHVSLSIEIPKQRESLERAVSDAERAMERGDIERQIAEMEHELGSQQQHRELDKLREKLEEARHDLRDMTGEVVEPRSLVWRLF
;
A
#
# COMPACT_ATOMS: atom_id res chain seq x y z
N MET A 1 17.88 -16.63 -33.30
CA MET A 1 16.41 -16.51 -33.34
C MET A 1 15.83 -17.07 -32.06
N GLU A 2 16.02 -18.37 -31.76
CA GLU A 2 15.49 -19.02 -30.54
C GLU A 2 15.82 -18.32 -29.20
N ILE A 3 17.05 -17.80 -29.01
CA ILE A 3 17.42 -17.13 -27.74
C ILE A 3 16.71 -15.78 -27.57
N SER A 4 16.50 -15.03 -28.66
CA SER A 4 15.85 -13.71 -28.62
C SER A 4 14.36 -13.84 -28.36
N GLU A 5 13.72 -14.84 -28.97
CA GLU A 5 12.30 -15.15 -28.74
C GLU A 5 12.07 -15.68 -27.32
N PHE A 6 12.98 -16.54 -26.82
CA PHE A 6 12.90 -17.04 -25.44
C PHE A 6 13.06 -15.91 -24.40
N GLN A 7 13.97 -14.97 -24.64
CA GLN A 7 14.14 -13.79 -23.78
C GLN A 7 12.91 -12.88 -23.80
N TRP A 8 12.27 -12.72 -24.96
CA TRP A 8 11.04 -11.97 -25.09
C TRP A 8 9.88 -12.61 -24.30
N HIS A 9 9.67 -13.91 -24.44
CA HIS A 9 8.64 -14.62 -23.69
C HIS A 9 8.85 -14.55 -22.18
N LEU A 10 10.10 -14.64 -21.70
CA LEU A 10 10.39 -14.48 -20.28
C LEU A 10 10.04 -13.06 -19.78
N ALA A 11 10.32 -12.03 -20.59
CA ALA A 11 9.98 -10.65 -20.27
C ALA A 11 8.47 -10.39 -20.30
N GLU A 12 7.75 -11.05 -21.22
CA GLU A 12 6.29 -11.01 -21.32
C GLU A 12 5.63 -11.63 -20.08
N ASP A 13 6.09 -12.82 -19.66
CA ASP A 13 5.63 -13.50 -18.44
C ASP A 13 5.92 -12.64 -17.19
N GLU A 14 7.11 -12.02 -17.10
CA GLU A 14 7.47 -11.13 -15.99
C GLU A 14 6.57 -9.88 -15.95
N ALA A 15 6.29 -9.28 -17.12
CA ALA A 15 5.40 -8.13 -17.22
C ALA A 15 3.95 -8.49 -16.86
N GLU A 16 3.46 -9.68 -17.23
CA GLU A 16 2.14 -10.16 -16.85
C GLU A 16 2.04 -10.35 -15.33
N HIS A 17 3.02 -11.01 -14.71
CA HIS A 17 3.06 -11.17 -13.27
C HIS A 17 3.14 -9.83 -12.51
N GLN A 18 3.93 -8.89 -13.02
CA GLN A 18 4.03 -7.55 -12.46
C GLN A 18 2.68 -6.82 -12.54
N ARG A 19 1.99 -6.91 -13.68
CA ARG A 19 0.67 -6.31 -13.87
C ARG A 19 -0.39 -6.94 -12.96
N GLU A 20 -0.40 -8.25 -12.81
CA GLU A 20 -1.30 -8.93 -11.86
C GLU A 20 -1.03 -8.52 -10.41
N SER A 21 0.23 -8.28 -10.06
CA SER A 21 0.62 -7.77 -8.74
C SER A 21 0.12 -6.34 -8.52
N GLU A 22 0.34 -5.45 -9.49
CA GLU A 22 -0.11 -4.05 -9.45
C GLU A 22 -1.64 -3.93 -9.41
N HIS A 23 -2.32 -4.78 -10.18
CA HIS A 23 -3.78 -4.84 -10.17
C HIS A 23 -4.32 -5.25 -8.80
N ARG A 24 -3.75 -6.30 -8.19
CA ARG A 24 -4.11 -6.71 -6.83
C ARG A 24 -3.82 -5.63 -5.80
N ALA A 25 -2.69 -4.93 -5.92
CA ALA A 25 -2.35 -3.83 -5.03
C ALA A 25 -3.37 -2.68 -5.14
N LEU A 26 -3.82 -2.35 -6.35
CA LEU A 26 -4.86 -1.35 -6.58
C LEU A 26 -6.22 -1.79 -6.01
N GLU A 27 -6.61 -3.05 -6.19
CA GLU A 27 -7.84 -3.60 -5.61
C GLU A 27 -7.81 -3.56 -4.08
N GLU A 28 -6.68 -3.92 -3.47
CA GLU A 28 -6.48 -3.89 -2.02
C GLU A 28 -6.56 -2.46 -1.49
N ALA A 29 -5.84 -1.51 -2.10
CA ALA A 29 -5.88 -0.11 -1.71
C ALA A 29 -7.30 0.48 -1.80
N ASN A 30 -8.03 0.18 -2.87
CA ASN A 30 -9.42 0.61 -3.03
C ASN A 30 -10.34 -0.01 -1.97
N ARG A 31 -10.16 -1.31 -1.68
CA ARG A 31 -10.93 -2.00 -0.64
C ARG A 31 -10.68 -1.38 0.73
N ASP A 32 -9.43 -1.09 1.06
CA ASP A 32 -9.07 -0.49 2.35
C ASP A 32 -9.65 0.91 2.51
N LEU A 33 -9.56 1.75 1.45
CA LEU A 33 -10.18 3.07 1.43
C LEU A 33 -11.70 2.96 1.59
N HIS A 34 -12.34 2.01 0.89
CA HIS A 34 -13.77 1.78 0.98
C HIS A 34 -14.20 1.34 2.38
N LEU A 35 -13.53 0.35 2.97
CA LEU A 35 -13.81 -0.13 4.33
C LEU A 35 -13.59 0.97 5.37
N PHE A 36 -12.60 1.83 5.17
CA PHE A 36 -12.37 2.97 6.04
C PHE A 36 -13.53 3.97 5.96
N HIS A 37 -14.01 4.32 4.77
CA HIS A 37 -15.16 5.21 4.62
C HIS A 37 -16.47 4.61 5.14
N GLU A 38 -16.72 3.33 4.86
CA GLU A 38 -17.98 2.69 5.22
C GLU A 38 -18.07 2.44 6.73
N PHE A 39 -16.97 2.02 7.36
CA PHE A 39 -16.97 1.59 8.77
C PHE A 39 -15.90 2.25 9.62
N GLY A 40 -14.68 2.40 9.10
CA GLY A 40 -13.52 2.84 9.87
C GLY A 40 -13.66 4.23 10.47
N GLU A 41 -14.10 5.19 9.68
CA GLU A 41 -14.26 6.60 10.06
C GLU A 41 -15.33 6.75 11.15
N ALA A 42 -16.52 6.16 10.92
CA ALA A 42 -17.61 6.19 11.88
C ALA A 42 -17.23 5.52 13.20
N LYS A 43 -16.58 4.35 13.16
CA LYS A 43 -16.12 3.63 14.35
C LYS A 43 -15.12 4.46 15.17
N LYS A 44 -14.14 5.08 14.51
CA LYS A 44 -13.11 5.90 15.19
C LYS A 44 -13.71 7.17 15.79
N THR A 45 -14.55 7.87 15.03
CA THR A 45 -15.27 9.06 15.49
C THR A 45 -16.13 8.72 16.71
N HIS A 46 -16.90 7.64 16.65
CA HIS A 46 -17.71 7.19 17.77
C HIS A 46 -16.85 6.85 19.00
N GLY A 47 -15.75 6.11 18.83
CA GLY A 47 -14.83 5.78 19.91
C GLY A 47 -14.23 7.02 20.59
N ALA A 48 -13.87 8.05 19.82
CA ALA A 48 -13.39 9.32 20.36
C ALA A 48 -14.47 10.01 21.20
N HIS A 49 -15.69 10.13 20.69
CA HIS A 49 -16.81 10.73 21.43
C HIS A 49 -17.15 9.95 22.71
N GLN A 50 -17.19 8.63 22.62
CA GLN A 50 -17.49 7.77 23.75
C GLN A 50 -16.44 7.93 24.87
N SER A 51 -15.15 8.03 24.50
CA SER A 51 -14.06 8.22 25.46
C SER A 51 -14.18 9.57 26.19
N LEU A 52 -14.53 10.63 25.47
CA LEU A 52 -14.80 11.94 26.07
C LEU A 52 -16.00 11.88 27.02
N ALA A 53 -17.12 11.31 26.57
CA ALA A 53 -18.33 11.18 27.37
C ALA A 53 -18.10 10.37 28.67
N TYR A 54 -17.30 9.30 28.61
CA TYR A 54 -16.93 8.56 29.82
C TYR A 54 -16.12 9.39 30.82
N ALA A 55 -15.21 10.23 30.34
CA ALA A 55 -14.43 11.11 31.20
C ALA A 55 -15.29 12.23 31.81
N GLU A 56 -16.26 12.75 31.06
CA GLU A 56 -17.24 13.73 31.54
C GLU A 56 -18.12 13.14 32.64
N ASN A 57 -18.68 11.95 32.41
CA ASN A 57 -19.48 11.25 33.42
C ASN A 57 -18.66 10.96 34.68
N ARG A 58 -17.41 10.52 34.54
CA ARG A 58 -16.54 10.28 35.70
C ARG A 58 -16.29 11.56 36.51
N LEU A 59 -16.14 12.71 35.86
CA LEU A 59 -16.02 13.99 36.57
C LEU A 59 -17.30 14.30 37.33
N GLN A 60 -18.45 14.18 36.69
CA GLN A 60 -19.74 14.44 37.31
C GLN A 60 -20.00 13.52 38.52
N ASP A 61 -19.66 12.23 38.39
CA ASP A 61 -19.79 11.26 39.48
C ASP A 61 -18.88 11.62 40.66
N ALA A 62 -17.63 12.01 40.39
CA ALA A 62 -16.68 12.42 41.44
C ALA A 62 -17.09 13.73 42.13
N GLU A 63 -17.68 14.68 41.40
CA GLU A 63 -18.23 15.91 41.96
C GLU A 63 -19.41 15.61 42.89
N ALA A 64 -20.36 14.78 42.42
CA ALA A 64 -21.52 14.38 43.20
C ALA A 64 -21.13 13.58 44.45
N GLU A 65 -20.17 12.66 44.35
CA GLU A 65 -19.66 11.90 45.50
C GLU A 65 -19.02 12.82 46.54
N LEU A 66 -18.18 13.77 46.12
CA LEU A 66 -17.55 14.70 47.06
C LEU A 66 -18.57 15.62 47.74
N GLU A 67 -19.59 16.08 47.02
CA GLU A 67 -20.69 16.86 47.60
C GLU A 67 -21.47 16.07 48.65
N GLN A 68 -21.77 14.79 48.37
CA GLN A 68 -22.42 13.88 49.31
C GLN A 68 -21.57 13.64 50.56
N LEU A 69 -20.26 13.37 50.40
CA LEU A 69 -19.33 13.20 51.51
C LEU A 69 -19.25 14.47 52.36
N SER A 70 -19.12 15.63 51.72
CA SER A 70 -19.07 16.93 52.41
C SER A 70 -20.31 17.17 53.27
N THR A 71 -21.50 16.95 52.70
CA THR A 71 -22.77 17.09 53.40
C THR A 71 -22.90 16.12 54.58
N LEU A 72 -22.42 14.87 54.42
CA LEU A 72 -22.48 13.85 55.47
C LEU A 72 -21.62 14.21 56.68
N TYR A 73 -20.43 14.77 56.45
CA TYR A 73 -19.46 15.06 57.51
C TYR A 73 -19.62 16.46 58.14
N GLU A 74 -20.23 17.42 57.45
CA GLU A 74 -20.48 18.79 57.95
C GLU A 74 -21.35 18.82 59.23
N GLY A 75 -22.12 17.75 59.50
CA GLY A 75 -22.97 17.62 60.69
C GLY A 75 -22.65 16.45 61.63
N SER A 76 -21.54 15.74 61.44
CA SER A 76 -21.23 14.51 62.19
C SER A 76 -20.19 14.70 63.31
N GLU A 77 -20.44 14.17 64.52
CA GLU A 77 -19.47 14.07 65.63
C GLU A 77 -18.49 12.89 65.46
N LEU A 78 -17.97 12.66 64.24
CA LEU A 78 -16.92 11.67 64.03
C LEU A 78 -15.57 12.20 64.51
N GLU A 79 -14.65 11.32 64.91
CA GLU A 79 -13.27 11.72 65.23
C GLU A 79 -12.69 12.53 64.06
N ASP A 80 -12.36 13.80 64.32
CA ASP A 80 -11.98 14.83 63.34
C ASP A 80 -11.01 14.31 62.27
N GLY A 81 -10.06 13.44 62.64
CA GLY A 81 -9.05 12.88 61.72
C GLY A 81 -9.57 11.88 60.68
N THR A 82 -10.67 11.18 60.93
CA THR A 82 -11.23 10.21 59.95
C THR A 82 -12.04 10.92 58.88
N ALA A 83 -12.82 11.93 59.25
CA ALA A 83 -13.59 12.75 58.32
C ALA A 83 -12.67 13.51 57.35
N GLU A 84 -11.61 14.14 57.88
CA GLU A 84 -10.61 14.85 57.08
C GLU A 84 -9.94 13.94 56.04
N LEU A 85 -9.57 12.71 56.43
CA LEU A 85 -8.95 11.75 55.52
C LEU A 85 -9.87 11.35 54.36
N ILE A 86 -11.16 11.15 54.64
CA ILE A 86 -12.16 10.75 53.63
C ILE A 86 -12.42 11.89 52.64
N LEU A 87 -12.64 13.11 53.15
CA LEU A 87 -12.80 14.30 52.30
C LEU A 87 -11.56 14.54 51.42
N SER A 88 -10.36 14.45 52.01
CA SER A 88 -9.10 14.54 51.27
C SER A 88 -8.97 13.47 50.16
N ARG A 89 -9.49 12.25 50.39
CA ARG A 89 -9.53 11.22 49.35
C ARG A 89 -10.53 11.59 48.24
N GLY A 90 -11.69 12.12 48.58
CA GLY A 90 -12.67 12.59 47.61
C GLY A 90 -12.11 13.73 46.74
N GLU A 91 -11.43 14.71 47.34
CA GLU A 91 -10.77 15.79 46.60
C GLU A 91 -9.71 15.28 45.61
N ARG A 92 -8.90 14.29 46.03
CA ARG A 92 -7.92 13.65 45.13
C ARG A 92 -8.59 12.92 43.96
N GLN A 93 -9.72 12.24 44.21
CA GLN A 93 -10.48 11.58 43.15
C GLN A 93 -11.05 12.60 42.15
N LEU A 94 -11.59 13.72 42.65
CA LEU A 94 -12.07 14.83 41.83
C LEU A 94 -10.95 15.44 40.98
N ASP A 95 -9.79 15.73 41.57
CA ASP A 95 -8.63 16.24 40.84
C ASP A 95 -8.17 15.27 39.74
N GLN A 96 -8.15 13.97 40.02
CA GLN A 96 -7.81 12.95 39.03
C GLN A 96 -8.86 12.88 37.90
N ALA A 97 -10.14 13.00 38.21
CA ALA A 97 -11.22 13.03 37.22
C ALA A 97 -11.11 14.27 36.31
N ARG A 98 -10.80 15.45 36.88
CA ARG A 98 -10.56 16.69 36.11
C ARG A 98 -9.40 16.54 35.13
N LYS A 99 -8.25 16.02 35.59
CA LYS A 99 -7.09 15.74 34.74
C LYS A 99 -7.41 14.74 33.64
N SER A 100 -8.19 13.70 33.97
CA SER A 100 -8.63 12.70 33.00
C SER A 100 -9.52 13.30 31.92
N LEU A 101 -10.45 14.20 32.28
CA LEU A 101 -11.28 14.92 31.32
C LEU A 101 -10.48 15.86 30.43
N GLU A 102 -9.53 16.61 30.99
CA GLU A 102 -8.66 17.47 30.20
C GLU A 102 -7.88 16.66 29.16
N GLN A 103 -7.35 15.51 29.56
CA GLN A 103 -6.67 14.60 28.64
C GLN A 103 -7.62 14.06 27.57
N ALA A 104 -8.80 13.57 27.96
CA ALA A 104 -9.79 13.04 27.02
C ALA A 104 -10.26 14.10 26.00
N ARG A 105 -10.36 15.37 26.40
CA ARG A 105 -10.66 16.49 25.49
C ARG A 105 -9.55 16.72 24.47
N ARG A 106 -8.28 16.66 24.90
CA ARG A 106 -7.14 16.76 23.99
C ARG A 106 -7.13 15.60 22.99
N ASP A 107 -7.29 14.38 23.49
CA ASP A 107 -7.27 13.17 22.67
C ASP A 107 -8.44 13.17 21.67
N HIS A 108 -9.65 13.54 22.13
CA HIS A 108 -10.81 13.72 21.27
C HIS A 108 -10.54 14.71 20.13
N HIS A 109 -9.97 15.88 20.45
CA HIS A 109 -9.62 16.88 19.47
C HIS A 109 -8.58 16.38 18.47
N VAL A 110 -7.51 15.74 18.95
CA VAL A 110 -6.44 15.17 18.12
C VAL A 110 -7.00 14.09 17.19
N SER A 111 -7.81 13.16 17.70
CA SER A 111 -8.37 12.09 16.89
C SER A 111 -9.28 12.63 15.77
N LEU A 112 -10.20 13.54 16.08
CA LEU A 112 -11.13 14.08 15.07
C LEU A 112 -10.47 15.04 14.08
N SER A 113 -9.56 15.89 14.55
CA SER A 113 -9.02 16.98 13.74
C SER A 113 -7.75 16.59 12.99
N ILE A 114 -7.05 15.55 13.44
CA ILE A 114 -5.73 15.18 12.93
C ILE A 114 -5.68 13.72 12.51
N GLU A 115 -5.91 12.78 13.42
CA GLU A 115 -5.61 11.36 13.15
C GLU A 115 -6.56 10.74 12.12
N ILE A 116 -7.87 10.95 12.26
CA ILE A 116 -8.86 10.42 11.32
C ILE A 116 -8.68 11.03 9.92
N PRO A 117 -8.57 12.38 9.77
CA PRO A 117 -8.28 12.98 8.46
C PRO A 117 -6.96 12.51 7.86
N LYS A 118 -5.89 12.42 8.65
CA LYS A 118 -4.58 11.96 8.18
C LYS A 118 -4.63 10.52 7.70
N GLN A 119 -5.37 9.65 8.38
CA GLN A 119 -5.55 8.28 7.93
C GLN A 119 -6.31 8.20 6.61
N ARG A 120 -7.40 8.98 6.46
CA ARG A 120 -8.12 9.09 5.20
C ARG A 120 -7.19 9.48 4.06
N GLU A 121 -6.46 10.57 4.25
CA GLU A 121 -5.52 11.08 3.25
C GLU A 121 -4.41 10.07 2.93
N SER A 122 -3.95 9.30 3.91
CA SER A 122 -2.98 8.22 3.69
C SER A 122 -3.54 7.10 2.81
N LEU A 123 -4.81 6.74 2.98
CA LEU A 123 -5.47 5.70 2.17
C LEU A 123 -5.75 6.22 0.75
N GLU A 124 -6.20 7.46 0.61
CA GLU A 124 -6.37 8.12 -0.70
C GLU A 124 -5.04 8.18 -1.47
N ARG A 125 -3.93 8.50 -0.80
CA ARG A 125 -2.59 8.44 -1.41
C ARG A 125 -2.20 7.03 -1.83
N ALA A 126 -2.48 6.02 -1.01
CA ALA A 126 -2.17 4.64 -1.35
C ALA A 126 -2.88 4.18 -2.64
N VAL A 127 -4.16 4.57 -2.82
CA VAL A 127 -4.89 4.34 -4.08
C VAL A 127 -4.20 5.06 -5.23
N SER A 128 -3.93 6.37 -5.10
CA SER A 128 -3.28 7.15 -6.15
C SER A 128 -1.89 6.60 -6.53
N ASP A 129 -1.13 6.09 -5.58
CA ASP A 129 0.20 5.53 -5.83
C ASP A 129 0.11 4.17 -6.52
N ALA A 130 -0.88 3.35 -6.17
CA ALA A 130 -1.16 2.09 -6.86
C ALA A 130 -1.63 2.31 -8.30
N GLU A 131 -2.49 3.30 -8.55
CA GLU A 131 -2.92 3.69 -9.91
C GLU A 131 -1.72 4.12 -10.77
N ARG A 132 -0.83 4.97 -10.22
CA ARG A 132 0.38 5.41 -10.93
C ARG A 132 1.35 4.26 -11.18
N ALA A 133 1.44 3.29 -10.28
CA ALA A 133 2.26 2.10 -10.49
C ALA A 133 1.74 1.29 -11.69
N MET A 134 0.43 1.07 -11.74
CA MET A 134 -0.23 0.37 -12.85
C MET A 134 -0.04 1.12 -14.19
N GLU A 135 -0.23 2.45 -14.21
CA GLU A 135 0.00 3.27 -15.40
C GLU A 135 1.46 3.19 -15.87
N ARG A 136 2.42 3.25 -14.92
CA ARG A 136 3.84 3.11 -15.24
C ARG A 136 4.16 1.72 -15.81
N GLY A 137 3.63 0.65 -15.21
CA GLY A 137 3.82 -0.71 -15.71
C GLY A 137 3.29 -0.89 -17.14
N ASP A 138 2.11 -0.31 -17.44
CA ASP A 138 1.56 -0.31 -18.79
C ASP A 138 2.43 0.42 -19.82
N ILE A 139 3.02 1.57 -19.44
CA ILE A 139 3.96 2.32 -20.28
C ILE A 139 5.25 1.52 -20.50
N GLU A 140 5.82 0.94 -19.45
CA GLU A 140 7.05 0.16 -19.52
C GLU A 140 6.88 -1.07 -20.43
N ARG A 141 5.74 -1.75 -20.36
CA ARG A 141 5.40 -2.84 -21.29
C ARG A 141 5.35 -2.38 -22.75
N GLN A 142 4.68 -1.26 -23.03
CA GLN A 142 4.60 -0.71 -24.39
C GLN A 142 6.00 -0.36 -24.94
N ILE A 143 6.88 0.18 -24.09
CA ILE A 143 8.26 0.46 -24.47
C ILE A 143 9.00 -0.84 -24.81
N ALA A 144 8.89 -1.87 -23.96
CA ALA A 144 9.51 -3.17 -24.20
C ALA A 144 9.02 -3.82 -25.51
N GLU A 145 7.72 -3.74 -25.80
CA GLU A 145 7.12 -4.21 -27.07
C GLU A 145 7.74 -3.50 -28.28
N MET A 146 7.80 -2.16 -28.24
CA MET A 146 8.41 -1.39 -29.33
C MET A 146 9.89 -1.70 -29.52
N GLU A 147 10.65 -1.89 -28.44
CA GLU A 147 12.07 -2.24 -28.49
C GLU A 147 12.29 -3.63 -29.09
N HIS A 148 11.46 -4.61 -28.72
CA HIS A 148 11.52 -5.95 -29.27
C HIS A 148 11.17 -5.97 -30.76
N GLU A 149 10.10 -5.28 -31.17
CA GLU A 149 9.72 -5.15 -32.58
C GLU A 149 10.86 -4.51 -33.41
N LEU A 150 11.45 -3.43 -32.91
CA LEU A 150 12.57 -2.76 -33.57
C LEU A 150 13.78 -3.69 -33.68
N GLY A 151 14.12 -4.40 -32.61
CA GLY A 151 15.20 -5.39 -32.58
C GLY A 151 14.98 -6.52 -33.60
N SER A 152 13.76 -7.06 -33.66
CA SER A 152 13.38 -8.10 -34.62
C SER A 152 13.50 -7.62 -36.06
N GLN A 153 13.04 -6.40 -36.36
CA GLN A 153 13.19 -5.79 -37.69
C GLN A 153 14.67 -5.61 -38.08
N GLN A 154 15.52 -5.20 -37.15
CA GLN A 154 16.95 -5.08 -37.39
C GLN A 154 17.60 -6.44 -37.65
N GLN A 155 17.27 -7.46 -36.86
CA GLN A 155 17.77 -8.83 -37.07
C GLN A 155 17.35 -9.39 -38.43
N HIS A 156 16.10 -9.17 -38.85
CA HIS A 156 15.63 -9.57 -40.19
C HIS A 156 16.44 -8.90 -41.30
N ARG A 157 16.64 -7.58 -41.21
CA ARG A 157 17.45 -6.84 -42.20
C ARG A 157 18.89 -7.35 -42.27
N GLU A 158 19.50 -7.67 -41.13
CA GLU A 158 20.86 -8.23 -41.10
C GLU A 158 20.91 -9.66 -41.67
N LEU A 159 19.90 -10.50 -41.38
CA LEU A 159 19.78 -11.82 -41.99
C LEU A 159 19.65 -11.75 -43.51
N ASP A 160 18.84 -10.82 -44.03
CA ASP A 160 18.67 -10.65 -45.47
C ASP A 160 19.98 -10.18 -46.14
N LYS A 161 20.71 -9.23 -45.53
CA LYS A 161 22.05 -8.85 -45.99
C LYS A 161 23.05 -10.01 -45.96
N LEU A 162 23.02 -10.84 -44.92
CA LEU A 162 23.90 -12.00 -44.82
C LEU A 162 23.55 -13.08 -45.85
N ARG A 163 22.27 -13.26 -46.16
CA ARG A 163 21.80 -14.14 -47.24
C ARG A 163 22.27 -13.66 -48.60
N GLU A 164 22.12 -12.38 -48.91
CA GLU A 164 22.60 -11.78 -50.16
C GLU A 164 24.11 -11.98 -50.33
N LYS A 165 24.91 -11.69 -49.28
CA LYS A 165 26.36 -11.95 -49.29
C LYS A 165 26.72 -13.42 -49.46
N LEU A 166 25.94 -14.32 -48.88
CA LEU A 166 26.16 -15.76 -49.04
C LEU A 166 25.85 -16.21 -50.47
N GLU A 167 24.81 -15.66 -51.10
CA GLU A 167 24.48 -15.92 -52.50
C GLU A 167 25.54 -15.38 -53.45
N GLU A 168 26.02 -14.16 -53.24
CA GLU A 168 27.13 -13.57 -53.99
C GLU A 168 28.40 -14.44 -53.87
N ALA A 169 28.79 -14.82 -52.65
CA ALA A 169 29.96 -15.70 -52.44
C ALA A 169 29.79 -17.08 -53.09
N ARG A 170 28.57 -17.63 -53.12
CA ARG A 170 28.27 -18.89 -53.83
C ARG A 170 28.38 -18.73 -55.34
N HIS A 171 27.90 -17.60 -55.88
CA HIS A 171 28.02 -17.28 -57.30
C HIS A 171 29.49 -17.14 -57.71
N ASP A 172 30.28 -16.35 -56.96
CA ASP A 172 31.71 -16.18 -57.19
C ASP A 172 32.46 -17.51 -57.15
N LEU A 173 32.16 -18.37 -56.18
CA LEU A 173 32.76 -19.70 -56.08
C LEU A 173 32.42 -20.56 -57.30
N ARG A 174 31.18 -20.50 -57.79
CA ARG A 174 30.75 -21.21 -59.01
C ARG A 174 31.48 -20.70 -60.25
N ASP A 175 31.65 -19.39 -60.39
CA ASP A 175 32.38 -18.78 -61.51
C ASP A 175 33.87 -19.15 -61.49
N MET A 176 34.48 -19.24 -60.31
CA MET A 176 35.88 -19.60 -60.15
C MET A 176 36.17 -21.10 -60.33
N THR A 177 35.21 -21.99 -60.02
CA THR A 177 35.45 -23.44 -59.97
C THR A 177 34.71 -24.24 -61.04
N GLY A 178 33.69 -23.67 -61.69
CA GLY A 178 32.88 -24.34 -62.72
C GLY A 178 31.95 -25.44 -62.21
N GLU A 179 31.96 -25.77 -60.91
CA GLU A 179 31.10 -26.80 -60.31
C GLU A 179 29.86 -26.18 -59.63
N VAL A 180 28.71 -26.79 -59.88
CA VAL A 180 27.47 -26.52 -59.14
C VAL A 180 27.57 -27.23 -57.79
N VAL A 181 27.88 -26.48 -56.73
CA VAL A 181 27.86 -27.02 -55.37
C VAL A 181 26.41 -27.14 -54.91
N GLU A 182 25.78 -28.30 -55.12
CA GLU A 182 24.47 -28.60 -54.54
C GLU A 182 24.58 -28.70 -53.01
N PRO A 183 23.59 -28.21 -52.24
CA PRO A 183 23.60 -28.30 -50.79
C PRO A 183 23.52 -29.77 -50.38
N ARG A 184 24.64 -30.34 -49.93
CA ARG A 184 24.62 -31.63 -49.24
C ARG A 184 23.91 -31.45 -47.90
N SER A 185 22.73 -32.06 -47.76
CA SER A 185 22.07 -32.20 -46.47
C SER A 185 23.00 -33.01 -45.55
N LEU A 186 23.59 -32.36 -44.55
CA LEU A 186 24.26 -33.04 -43.45
C LEU A 186 23.18 -33.67 -42.57
N VAL A 187 22.76 -34.89 -42.96
CA VAL A 187 22.04 -35.78 -42.07
C VAL A 187 23.03 -36.22 -41.00
N TRP A 188 22.98 -35.56 -39.83
CA TRP A 188 23.64 -36.07 -38.63
C TRP A 188 22.94 -37.38 -38.25
N ARG A 189 23.52 -38.51 -38.67
CA ARG A 189 23.24 -39.80 -38.02
C ARG A 189 23.94 -39.77 -36.66
N LEU A 190 23.18 -39.39 -35.64
CA LEU A 190 23.51 -39.70 -34.26
C LEU A 190 23.44 -41.22 -34.08
N PHE A 191 24.59 -41.82 -33.78
CA PHE A 191 24.72 -43.14 -33.16
C PHE A 191 24.98 -42.93 -31.67
#